data_AF-R5B0K8-F1
#
_entry.id   AF-R5B0K8-F1
#
_cell.length_a   1.000
_cell.length_b   1.000
_cell.length_c   1.000
_cell.angle_alpha   90.00
_cell.angle_beta   90.00
_cell.angle_gamma   90.00
#
_symmetry.space_group_name_H-M   'P 1'
#
loop_
_entity.id
_entity.type
_entity.pdbx_description
1 polymer ?
#
loop_
_entity_poly.entity_id
_entity_poly.type
_entity_poly.pdbx_seq_one_letter_code
_entity_poly.pdbx_strand_id
1 'polypeptide(L)'
;MKRLSAIAFALTALASSAVAQSIVVVDKDGNQHKFCTDYVYDITFEVIDNRPNYSFSQIDVNPYGGVNVGLEFKTAEGVTAAFDLWMADPSVILADGTYTFGATEGNRIDISDSQWTYFSPDGTAKQAFKSGTMTISHNSEAVYTISFEAVLADGSGVRGSYEGKLNKMSPIVDVKLMTIKQVDINDPKSGEFYLRLSDATYNYEAVFDLFCEAGATAVADGTYTLAETNAAMTFSAKTGIDIYNPYAQLKITSPIEVKTEAGVTTMTTTVVDGEITYNITAEGAIEYLAPKTPEGVKYNMEILKYDTSNIALTFTADGQPEIKLDVYYSPKAEFFYGGVYNLATSGTQYINPSSVRYTSVDNKAISAGSMVVEHNGNDYTVTFEFTYDGDKTIKGYYQGVPNDFFPVKDIVITDVKAADNDDLQNGEFYLKFNNSNWDYDGVFDLFCESGATTIPDGTYTLGADGTPMTYSAKSQVQAYPVDSNIYKFVKPIVIGTEDGKRTITTSIVTDKGLTFNFSFKGDITYVTK
;
A
#
# COMPACT_ATOMS: atom_id res chain seq x y z
N MET A 1 -35.97 39.62 21.61
CA MET A 1 -37.06 40.53 21.18
C MET A 1 -38.31 39.68 20.93
N LYS A 2 -39.37 39.94 21.71
CA LYS A 2 -40.77 39.45 21.68
C LYS A 2 -41.16 38.32 20.71
N ARG A 3 -41.66 37.20 21.26
CA ARG A 3 -42.99 36.66 20.91
C ARG A 3 -43.70 36.19 22.18
N LEU A 4 -44.63 37.03 22.65
CA LEU A 4 -45.65 36.66 23.63
C LEU A 4 -46.59 35.65 22.99
N SER A 5 -46.70 34.45 23.56
CA SER A 5 -47.92 33.65 23.48
C SER A 5 -48.80 34.13 24.63
N ALA A 6 -49.87 34.84 24.31
CA ALA A 6 -50.74 35.50 25.28
C ALA A 6 -51.40 34.47 26.23
N ILE A 7 -50.93 34.40 27.47
CA ILE A 7 -51.71 33.82 28.57
C ILE A 7 -52.69 34.90 29.00
N ALA A 8 -53.98 34.72 28.70
CA ALA A 8 -55.03 35.61 29.18
C ALA A 8 -55.20 35.42 30.70
N PHE A 9 -54.80 36.42 31.47
CA PHE A 9 -54.90 36.41 32.93
C PHE A 9 -56.21 37.11 33.35
N ALA A 10 -57.17 36.35 33.85
CA ALA A 10 -58.39 36.89 34.44
C ALA A 10 -58.40 36.62 35.94
N LEU A 11 -57.90 37.59 36.73
CA LEU A 11 -57.95 37.53 38.19
C LEU A 11 -59.28 38.12 38.68
N THR A 12 -60.27 37.28 38.99
CA THR A 12 -61.54 37.73 39.56
C THR A 12 -61.49 37.61 41.09
N ALA A 13 -61.15 38.69 41.78
CA ALA A 13 -61.26 38.77 43.23
C ALA A 13 -62.60 39.41 43.62
N LEU A 14 -63.61 38.58 43.92
CA LEU A 14 -64.85 39.05 44.54
C LEU A 14 -64.68 39.03 46.06
N ALA A 15 -64.59 40.22 46.66
CA ALA A 15 -64.55 40.37 48.11
C ALA A 15 -65.95 40.14 48.70
N SER A 16 -66.16 39.00 49.36
CA SER A 16 -67.17 38.86 50.42
C SER A 16 -66.77 37.74 51.38
N SER A 17 -67.19 37.91 52.64
CA SER A 17 -66.75 37.23 53.85
C SER A 17 -66.89 35.69 53.86
N ALA A 18 -65.88 35.02 54.43
CA ALA A 18 -65.89 33.66 54.98
C ALA A 18 -66.22 32.50 53.99
N VAL A 19 -65.61 32.50 52.82
CA VAL A 19 -65.51 31.31 51.96
C VAL A 19 -64.05 31.15 51.55
N ALA A 20 -63.51 29.93 51.67
CA ALA A 20 -62.11 29.61 51.38
C ALA A 20 -61.65 30.27 50.06
N GLN A 21 -60.69 31.19 50.15
CA GLN A 21 -60.10 31.79 48.97
C GLN A 21 -59.25 30.71 48.28
N SER A 22 -59.53 30.42 47.01
CA SER A 22 -58.76 29.46 46.22
C SER A 22 -58.05 30.15 45.07
N ILE A 23 -56.78 29.83 44.87
CA ILE A 23 -56.07 30.15 43.63
C ILE A 23 -56.45 29.08 42.61
N VAL A 24 -56.93 29.48 41.44
CA VAL A 24 -57.21 28.56 40.33
C VAL A 24 -56.21 28.82 39.22
N VAL A 25 -55.38 27.82 38.94
CA VAL A 25 -54.48 27.81 37.79
C VAL A 25 -55.16 27.03 36.67
N VAL A 26 -55.32 27.64 35.49
CA VAL A 26 -55.88 26.98 34.31
C VAL A 26 -54.74 26.61 33.38
N ASP A 27 -54.61 25.34 33.03
CA ASP A 27 -53.58 24.88 32.09
C ASP A 27 -53.94 25.20 30.62
N LYS A 28 -53.01 24.93 29.70
CA LYS A 28 -53.19 25.18 28.26
C LYS A 28 -54.33 24.38 27.62
N ASP A 29 -54.77 23.30 28.27
CA ASP A 29 -55.83 22.40 27.81
C ASP A 29 -57.18 22.75 28.49
N GLY A 30 -57.21 23.81 29.31
CA GLY A 30 -58.39 24.31 30.00
C GLY A 30 -58.68 23.62 31.33
N ASN A 31 -57.79 22.75 31.83
CA ASN A 31 -57.97 22.08 33.11
C ASN A 31 -57.72 23.04 34.26
N GLN A 32 -58.51 22.93 35.33
CA GLN A 32 -58.40 23.81 36.50
C GLN A 32 -57.73 23.09 37.67
N HIS A 33 -56.65 23.67 38.17
CA HIS A 33 -55.95 23.25 39.38
C HIS A 33 -56.23 24.25 40.50
N LYS A 34 -56.86 23.80 41.59
CA LYS A 34 -57.28 24.65 42.70
C LYS A 34 -56.36 24.47 43.90
N PHE A 35 -55.87 25.57 44.44
CA PHE A 35 -55.03 25.60 45.62
C PHE A 35 -55.66 26.47 46.71
N CYS A 36 -55.59 26.03 47.96
CA CYS A 36 -56.07 26.81 49.10
C CYS A 36 -55.06 27.92 49.42
N THR A 37 -55.51 29.17 49.46
CA THR A 37 -54.65 30.35 49.69
C THR A 37 -53.94 30.34 51.04
N ASP A 38 -54.48 29.64 52.05
CA ASP A 38 -53.88 29.56 53.39
C ASP A 38 -52.60 28.71 53.45
N TYR A 39 -52.30 27.93 52.39
CA TYR A 39 -51.18 26.97 52.36
C TYR A 39 -50.20 27.17 51.19
N VAL A 40 -50.34 28.23 50.40
CA VAL A 40 -49.48 28.50 49.23
C VAL A 40 -48.64 29.73 49.49
N TYR A 41 -47.33 29.54 49.60
CA TYR A 41 -46.36 30.63 49.75
C TYR A 41 -45.84 31.15 48.40
N ASP A 42 -45.54 30.26 47.44
CA ASP A 42 -45.25 30.59 46.05
C ASP A 42 -45.89 29.58 45.08
N ILE A 43 -46.01 29.99 43.81
CA ILE A 43 -46.28 29.08 42.69
C ILE A 43 -45.21 29.34 41.63
N THR A 44 -44.40 28.32 41.35
CA THR A 44 -43.39 28.36 40.30
C THR A 44 -43.84 27.50 39.12
N PHE A 45 -43.72 28.06 37.90
CA PHE A 45 -43.95 27.33 36.66
C PHE A 45 -42.61 27.02 36.01
N GLU A 46 -42.30 25.74 35.86
CA GLU A 46 -41.13 25.29 35.10
C GLU A 46 -41.60 24.81 33.71
N VAL A 47 -40.96 25.34 32.66
CA VAL A 47 -41.16 24.83 31.30
C VAL A 47 -40.31 23.57 31.17
N ILE A 48 -40.92 22.41 31.31
CA ILE A 48 -40.24 21.14 31.04
C ILE A 48 -40.21 20.95 29.52
N ASP A 49 -39.00 20.92 28.96
CA ASP A 49 -38.77 20.66 27.54
C ASP A 49 -38.95 19.17 27.23
N ASN A 50 -40.19 18.77 26.99
CA ASN A 50 -40.60 17.39 26.71
C ASN A 50 -40.52 17.01 25.22
N ARG A 51 -39.71 17.71 24.42
CA ARG A 51 -39.56 17.36 22.99
C ARG A 51 -38.93 15.96 22.86
N PRO A 52 -39.52 15.02 22.10
CA PRO A 52 -38.88 13.75 21.82
C PRO A 52 -37.54 13.98 21.14
N ASN A 53 -36.52 13.25 21.59
CA ASN A 53 -35.17 13.31 21.05
C ASN A 53 -34.80 11.95 20.45
N TYR A 54 -34.44 11.97 19.17
CA TYR A 54 -34.10 10.77 18.40
C TYR A 54 -32.61 10.72 18.10
N SER A 55 -31.95 9.63 18.50
CA SER A 55 -30.58 9.33 18.08
C SER A 55 -30.62 8.49 16.81
N PHE A 56 -30.31 9.11 15.68
CA PHE A 56 -30.27 8.47 14.38
C PHE A 56 -28.95 7.71 14.22
N SER A 57 -29.02 6.48 13.69
CA SER A 57 -27.87 5.61 13.48
C SER A 57 -27.49 5.48 12.00
N GLN A 58 -28.31 6.03 11.10
CA GLN A 58 -28.11 5.95 9.66
C GLN A 58 -28.39 7.31 9.01
N ILE A 59 -27.63 7.63 7.98
CA ILE A 59 -27.81 8.79 7.12
C ILE A 59 -27.58 8.37 5.66
N ASP A 60 -28.41 8.86 4.76
CA ASP A 60 -28.12 8.89 3.32
C ASP A 60 -27.90 10.34 2.87
N VAL A 61 -26.86 10.56 2.07
CA VAL A 61 -26.42 11.88 1.60
C VAL A 61 -26.51 11.90 0.08
N ASN A 62 -27.29 12.84 -0.45
CA ASN A 62 -27.58 12.95 -1.89
C ASN A 62 -27.36 14.37 -2.39
N PRO A 63 -26.14 14.73 -2.84
CA PRO A 63 -25.88 16.02 -3.48
C PRO A 63 -26.56 16.14 -4.85
N TYR A 64 -27.10 17.32 -5.16
CA TYR A 64 -27.57 17.69 -6.50
C TYR A 64 -27.48 19.19 -6.71
N GLY A 65 -27.46 19.65 -7.97
CA GLY A 65 -27.50 21.09 -8.28
C GLY A 65 -26.32 21.94 -7.75
N GLY A 66 -25.23 21.33 -7.28
CA GLY A 66 -24.00 21.98 -6.82
C GLY A 66 -24.04 22.60 -5.41
N VAL A 67 -25.22 23.01 -4.92
CA VAL A 67 -25.43 23.60 -3.59
C VAL A 67 -26.54 22.93 -2.78
N ASN A 68 -27.32 22.03 -3.41
CA ASN A 68 -28.37 21.29 -2.73
C ASN A 68 -27.86 19.93 -2.24
N VAL A 69 -28.29 19.55 -1.04
CA VAL A 69 -27.97 18.26 -0.45
C VAL A 69 -29.22 17.69 0.22
N GLY A 70 -29.69 16.55 -0.27
CA GLY A 70 -30.69 15.76 0.43
C GLY A 70 -30.03 14.97 1.56
N LEU A 71 -30.54 15.11 2.78
CA LEU A 71 -30.17 14.28 3.93
C LEU A 71 -31.39 13.46 4.38
N GLU A 72 -31.25 12.15 4.50
CA GLU A 72 -32.28 11.27 5.08
C GLU A 72 -31.71 10.47 6.24
N PHE A 73 -32.23 10.70 7.45
CA PHE A 73 -31.83 10.04 8.68
C PHE A 73 -32.81 8.94 9.06
N LYS A 74 -32.30 7.81 9.56
CA LYS A 74 -33.13 6.69 10.05
C LYS A 74 -32.64 6.15 11.39
N THR A 75 -33.61 5.82 12.24
CA THR A 75 -33.41 5.02 13.46
C THR A 75 -33.65 3.53 13.16
N ALA A 76 -33.22 2.65 14.06
CA ALA A 76 -33.50 1.21 13.93
C ALA A 76 -35.00 0.90 14.03
N GLU A 77 -35.76 1.74 14.74
CA GLU A 77 -37.20 1.62 14.97
C GLU A 77 -38.04 2.17 13.82
N GLY A 78 -37.42 2.71 12.76
CA GLY A 78 -38.09 3.18 11.55
C GLY A 78 -38.46 4.67 11.54
N VAL A 79 -38.13 5.43 12.59
CA VAL A 79 -38.27 6.90 12.59
C VAL A 79 -37.37 7.48 11.50
N THR A 80 -37.93 8.36 10.67
CA THR A 80 -37.23 9.01 9.56
C THR A 80 -37.30 10.53 9.66
N ALA A 81 -36.20 11.21 9.37
CA ALA A 81 -36.18 12.65 9.17
C ALA A 81 -35.44 12.96 7.87
N ALA A 82 -36.10 13.62 6.92
CA ALA A 82 -35.53 14.00 5.63
C ALA A 82 -35.49 15.52 5.49
N PHE A 83 -34.44 16.03 4.85
CA PHE A 83 -34.17 17.45 4.72
C PHE A 83 -33.57 17.76 3.34
N ASP A 84 -34.14 18.73 2.63
CA ASP A 84 -33.53 19.39 1.47
C ASP A 84 -32.72 20.60 1.95
N LEU A 85 -31.41 20.43 2.04
CA LEU A 85 -30.48 21.47 2.46
C LEU A 85 -30.03 22.29 1.26
N TRP A 86 -29.82 23.58 1.52
CA TRP A 86 -29.11 24.49 0.64
C TRP A 86 -27.90 25.06 1.37
N MET A 87 -26.71 24.82 0.83
CA MET A 87 -25.46 25.39 1.32
C MET A 87 -25.26 26.80 0.75
N ALA A 88 -24.75 27.72 1.55
CA ALA A 88 -24.51 29.10 1.13
C ALA A 88 -23.56 29.19 -0.08
N ASP A 89 -22.52 28.36 -0.07
CA ASP A 89 -21.50 28.27 -1.10
C ASP A 89 -21.41 26.84 -1.66
N PRO A 90 -21.09 26.67 -2.96
CA PRO A 90 -20.80 25.36 -3.53
C PRO A 90 -19.63 24.70 -2.82
N SER A 91 -19.80 23.44 -2.43
CA SER A 91 -18.76 22.66 -1.73
C SER A 91 -18.84 21.19 -2.14
N VAL A 92 -17.69 20.54 -2.20
CA VAL A 92 -17.58 19.08 -2.38
C VAL A 92 -17.70 18.32 -1.06
N ILE A 93 -17.68 19.03 0.07
CA ILE A 93 -17.82 18.52 1.43
C ILE A 93 -19.09 19.13 2.07
N LEU A 94 -19.80 18.37 2.90
CA LEU A 94 -20.98 18.89 3.61
C LEU A 94 -20.51 19.98 4.58
N ALA A 95 -20.95 21.22 4.33
CA ALA A 95 -20.44 22.38 5.04
C ALA A 95 -20.87 22.42 6.50
N ASP A 96 -19.93 22.77 7.37
CA ASP A 96 -20.20 23.05 8.77
C ASP A 96 -21.03 24.32 8.93
N GLY A 97 -21.79 24.38 10.03
CA GLY A 97 -22.52 25.57 10.43
C GLY A 97 -23.94 25.29 10.85
N THR A 98 -24.73 26.36 10.92
CA THR A 98 -26.15 26.30 11.31
C THR A 98 -27.04 26.52 10.10
N TYR A 99 -27.91 25.55 9.84
CA TYR A 99 -28.92 25.55 8.80
C TYR A 99 -30.27 25.92 9.40
N THR A 100 -30.91 26.96 8.87
CA THR A 100 -32.20 27.45 9.39
C THR A 100 -33.35 26.96 8.52
N PHE A 101 -34.40 26.40 9.15
CA PHE A 101 -35.58 25.90 8.44
C PHE A 101 -36.42 27.06 7.91
N GLY A 102 -36.73 27.04 6.61
CA GLY A 102 -37.55 28.05 5.95
C GLY A 102 -36.89 29.41 5.77
N ALA A 103 -35.57 29.52 5.99
CA ALA A 103 -34.82 30.71 5.59
C ALA A 103 -34.77 30.83 4.05
N THR A 104 -34.48 32.02 3.53
CA THR A 104 -34.39 32.27 2.07
C THR A 104 -32.97 32.49 1.58
N GLU A 105 -32.01 32.66 2.50
CA GLU A 105 -30.60 32.96 2.21
C GLU A 105 -29.69 32.17 3.16
N GLY A 106 -28.41 32.02 2.78
CA GLY A 106 -27.41 31.29 3.56
C GLY A 106 -27.66 29.78 3.66
N ASN A 107 -27.02 29.14 4.65
CA ASN A 107 -27.24 27.74 5.01
C ASN A 107 -28.69 27.56 5.51
N ARG A 108 -29.49 26.82 4.76
CA ARG A 108 -30.93 26.69 5.02
C ARG A 108 -31.46 25.31 4.70
N ILE A 109 -32.65 25.03 5.24
CA ILE A 109 -33.43 23.84 4.94
C ILE A 109 -34.74 24.30 4.30
N ASP A 110 -35.02 23.83 3.09
CA ASP A 110 -36.29 24.13 2.41
C ASP A 110 -37.41 23.32 3.08
N ILE A 111 -38.48 24.01 3.48
CA ILE A 111 -39.66 23.42 4.11
C ILE A 111 -40.93 23.61 3.27
N SER A 112 -40.79 24.08 2.03
CA SER A 112 -41.90 24.38 1.13
C SER A 112 -42.61 23.11 0.61
N ASP A 113 -41.87 21.99 0.55
CA ASP A 113 -42.39 20.71 0.07
C ASP A 113 -42.14 19.56 1.06
N SER A 114 -43.24 19.09 1.68
CA SER A 114 -43.24 17.95 2.60
C SER A 114 -42.96 16.59 1.94
N GLN A 115 -42.82 16.54 0.62
CA GLN A 115 -42.34 15.35 -0.07
C GLN A 115 -40.85 15.10 0.20
N TRP A 116 -40.05 16.16 0.26
CA TRP A 116 -38.59 16.12 0.35
C TRP A 116 -38.06 16.48 1.75
N THR A 117 -38.76 17.38 2.46
CA THR A 117 -38.42 17.77 3.83
C THR A 117 -39.53 17.40 4.79
N TYR A 118 -39.33 16.35 5.59
CA TYR A 118 -40.37 15.81 6.47
C TYR A 118 -39.82 15.06 7.68
N PHE A 119 -40.65 14.95 8.72
CA PHE A 119 -40.46 14.05 9.84
C PHE A 119 -41.49 12.92 9.78
N SER A 120 -41.08 11.68 10.02
CA SER A 120 -41.96 10.52 10.02
C SER A 120 -41.68 9.66 11.26
N PRO A 121 -42.48 9.77 12.33
CA PRO A 121 -42.23 9.06 13.59
C PRO A 121 -42.48 7.54 13.51
N ASP A 122 -43.18 7.07 12.49
CA ASP A 122 -43.51 5.65 12.29
C ASP A 122 -43.01 5.10 10.94
N GLY A 123 -42.24 5.91 10.19
CA GLY A 123 -41.73 5.54 8.87
C GLY A 123 -42.78 5.60 7.75
N THR A 124 -44.04 5.94 8.04
CA THR A 124 -45.14 5.94 7.05
C THR A 124 -45.80 7.31 6.90
N ALA A 125 -46.15 7.98 8.00
CA ALA A 125 -46.85 9.26 7.97
C ALA A 125 -45.87 10.44 7.96
N LYS A 126 -45.83 11.18 6.84
CA LYS A 126 -45.00 12.38 6.71
C LYS A 126 -45.64 13.57 7.40
N GLN A 127 -44.86 14.24 8.24
CA GLN A 127 -45.21 15.50 8.91
C GLN A 127 -44.31 16.62 8.42
N ALA A 128 -44.91 17.75 8.06
CA ALA A 128 -44.17 18.92 7.59
C ALA A 128 -43.49 19.65 8.76
N PHE A 129 -42.32 20.22 8.49
CA PHE A 129 -41.65 21.13 9.40
C PHE A 129 -42.18 22.56 9.25
N LYS A 130 -42.15 23.33 10.34
CA LYS A 130 -42.58 24.73 10.38
C LYS A 130 -41.43 25.71 10.61
N SER A 131 -40.50 25.35 11.50
CA SER A 131 -39.31 26.16 11.84
C SER A 131 -38.33 25.32 12.64
N GLY A 132 -37.09 25.79 12.78
CA GLY A 132 -36.05 25.07 13.53
C GLY A 132 -34.66 25.46 13.08
N THR A 133 -33.68 24.79 13.67
CA THR A 133 -32.27 24.88 13.30
C THR A 133 -31.62 23.50 13.30
N MET A 134 -30.72 23.27 12.36
CA MET A 134 -29.81 22.14 12.34
C MET A 134 -28.38 22.66 12.45
N THR A 135 -27.54 22.05 13.27
CA THR A 135 -26.11 22.33 13.36
C THR A 135 -25.33 21.14 12.86
N ILE A 136 -24.40 21.40 11.94
CA ILE A 136 -23.47 20.44 11.35
C ILE A 136 -22.06 20.85 11.74
N SER A 137 -21.27 19.89 12.20
CA SER A 137 -19.84 20.05 12.47
C SER A 137 -19.11 18.74 12.20
N HIS A 138 -17.83 18.78 11.84
CA HIS A 138 -17.01 17.57 11.77
C HIS A 138 -15.65 17.76 12.47
N ASN A 139 -15.05 16.65 12.90
CA ASN A 139 -13.70 16.63 13.46
C ASN A 139 -12.64 16.35 12.39
N SER A 140 -11.36 16.34 12.78
CA SER A 140 -10.23 16.04 11.89
C SER A 140 -10.23 14.62 11.30
N GLU A 141 -11.04 13.70 11.84
CA GLU A 141 -11.21 12.32 11.35
C GLU A 141 -12.46 12.17 10.47
N ALA A 142 -13.05 13.30 10.03
CA ALA A 142 -14.27 13.36 9.22
C ALA A 142 -15.51 12.72 9.89
N VAL A 143 -15.54 12.64 11.23
CA VAL A 143 -16.74 12.24 11.97
C VAL A 143 -17.63 13.46 12.12
N TYR A 144 -18.83 13.39 11.52
CA TYR A 144 -19.83 14.45 11.57
C TYR A 144 -20.69 14.31 12.81
N THR A 145 -20.91 15.43 13.50
CA THR A 145 -21.97 15.61 14.48
C THR A 145 -23.04 16.51 13.87
N ILE A 146 -24.22 15.95 13.65
CA ILE A 146 -25.39 16.65 13.12
C ILE A 146 -26.49 16.63 14.17
N SER A 147 -26.98 17.80 14.56
CA SER A 147 -28.09 17.91 15.51
C SER A 147 -29.15 18.86 14.98
N PHE A 148 -30.42 18.60 15.26
CA PHE A 148 -31.49 19.53 14.92
C PHE A 148 -32.51 19.68 16.04
N GLU A 149 -33.06 20.88 16.12
CA GLU A 149 -34.24 21.19 16.91
C GLU A 149 -35.28 21.81 15.98
N ALA A 150 -36.45 21.19 15.87
CA ALA A 150 -37.50 21.63 14.96
C ALA A 150 -38.86 21.70 15.63
N VAL A 151 -39.74 22.49 15.02
CA VAL A 151 -41.17 22.60 15.30
C VAL A 151 -41.91 22.08 14.07
N LEU A 152 -42.85 21.15 14.28
CA LEU A 152 -43.67 20.56 13.24
C LEU A 152 -44.88 21.46 12.93
N ALA A 153 -45.59 21.17 11.84
CA ALA A 153 -46.73 21.96 11.40
C ALA A 153 -47.87 22.05 12.44
N ASP A 154 -48.03 21.02 13.27
CA ASP A 154 -49.00 20.97 14.38
C ASP A 154 -48.58 21.76 15.63
N GLY A 155 -47.36 22.31 15.62
CA GLY A 155 -46.79 23.08 16.73
C GLY A 155 -46.04 22.26 17.77
N SER A 156 -46.01 20.93 17.65
CA SER A 156 -45.15 20.07 18.46
C SER A 156 -43.68 20.28 18.11
N GLY A 157 -42.77 19.99 19.05
CA GLY A 157 -41.34 20.09 18.83
C GLY A 157 -40.67 18.72 18.76
N VAL A 158 -39.55 18.62 18.05
CA VAL A 158 -38.75 17.40 17.92
C VAL A 158 -37.26 17.74 17.92
N ARG A 159 -36.46 16.84 18.47
CA ARG A 159 -34.99 16.88 18.43
C ARG A 159 -34.44 15.64 17.75
N GLY A 160 -33.28 15.81 17.12
CA GLY A 160 -32.55 14.70 16.55
C GLY A 160 -31.05 14.92 16.59
N SER A 161 -30.30 13.82 16.65
CA SER A 161 -28.84 13.82 16.56
C SER A 161 -28.33 12.64 15.76
N TYR A 162 -27.27 12.85 15.00
CA TYR A 162 -26.47 11.84 14.31
C TYR A 162 -24.99 12.11 14.58
N GLU A 163 -24.23 11.05 14.85
CA GLU A 163 -22.78 11.09 14.92
C GLU A 163 -22.20 9.96 14.07
N GLY A 164 -21.35 10.30 13.09
CA GLY A 164 -20.75 9.29 12.22
C GLY A 164 -20.09 9.85 10.97
N LYS A 165 -19.42 8.98 10.21
CA LYS A 165 -18.83 9.33 8.91
C LYS A 165 -19.90 9.39 7.83
N LEU A 166 -19.67 10.19 6.80
CA LEU A 166 -20.56 10.28 5.63
C LEU A 166 -20.01 9.44 4.48
N ASN A 167 -20.90 8.80 3.73
CA ASN A 167 -20.55 8.04 2.53
C ASN A 167 -20.30 8.93 1.30
N LYS A 168 -20.79 10.18 1.33
CA LYS A 168 -20.58 11.21 0.30
C LYS A 168 -20.34 12.55 0.97
N MET A 169 -19.72 13.47 0.24
CA MET A 169 -19.40 14.83 0.70
C MET A 169 -18.61 14.86 2.03
N SER A 170 -17.63 13.97 2.16
CA SER A 170 -16.72 13.88 3.29
C SER A 170 -15.34 14.41 2.89
N PRO A 171 -14.59 15.07 3.78
CA PRO A 171 -13.20 15.46 3.52
C PRO A 171 -12.26 14.25 3.44
N ILE A 172 -12.69 13.07 3.88
CA ILE A 172 -11.95 11.83 3.75
C ILE A 172 -12.78 10.84 2.93
N VAL A 173 -12.17 10.33 1.85
CA VAL A 173 -12.75 9.31 0.98
C VAL A 173 -11.90 8.06 1.02
N ASP A 174 -12.46 6.96 1.53
CA ASP A 174 -11.78 5.67 1.53
C ASP A 174 -12.08 4.95 0.20
N VAL A 175 -11.04 4.77 -0.61
CA VAL A 175 -11.09 4.09 -1.90
C VAL A 175 -10.60 2.65 -1.73
N LYS A 176 -11.47 1.68 -2.01
CA LYS A 176 -11.11 0.25 -2.00
C LYS A 176 -11.06 -0.31 -3.42
N LEU A 177 -9.86 -0.66 -3.88
CA LEU A 177 -9.62 -1.35 -5.16
C LEU A 177 -9.43 -2.84 -4.87
N MET A 178 -10.04 -3.71 -5.67
CA MET A 178 -10.03 -5.16 -5.42
C MET A 178 -9.52 -5.97 -6.61
N THR A 179 -9.56 -5.40 -7.81
CA THR A 179 -8.96 -5.99 -8.99
C THR A 179 -7.56 -5.42 -9.14
N ILE A 180 -6.54 -6.28 -9.26
CA ILE A 180 -5.14 -5.86 -9.47
C ILE A 180 -4.57 -6.73 -10.60
N LYS A 181 -4.25 -6.12 -11.74
CA LYS A 181 -3.74 -6.85 -12.92
C LYS A 181 -2.48 -6.20 -13.44
N GLN A 182 -1.43 -7.01 -13.65
CA GLN A 182 -0.32 -6.57 -14.46
C GLN A 182 -0.76 -6.53 -15.93
N VAL A 183 -0.44 -5.46 -16.63
CA VAL A 183 -0.75 -5.32 -18.05
C VAL A 183 0.51 -5.16 -18.86
N ASP A 184 0.47 -5.69 -20.09
CA ASP A 184 1.58 -5.59 -21.02
C ASP A 184 1.67 -4.15 -21.55
N ILE A 185 2.89 -3.63 -21.64
CA ILE A 185 3.17 -2.29 -22.14
C ILE A 185 4.26 -2.36 -23.21
N ASN A 186 4.30 -1.35 -24.06
CA ASN A 186 5.36 -1.24 -25.04
C ASN A 186 6.68 -0.89 -24.34
N ASP A 187 7.74 -1.63 -24.65
CA ASP A 187 9.11 -1.40 -24.15
C ASP A 187 9.19 -1.33 -22.61
N PRO A 188 8.77 -2.39 -21.89
CA PRO A 188 8.85 -2.43 -20.44
C PRO A 188 10.31 -2.36 -20.00
N LYS A 189 10.56 -1.63 -18.92
CA LYS A 189 11.89 -1.54 -18.30
C LYS A 189 12.10 -2.75 -17.40
N SER A 190 13.37 -3.11 -17.19
CA SER A 190 13.71 -4.24 -16.32
C SER A 190 13.15 -4.00 -14.92
N GLY A 191 12.42 -4.98 -14.38
CA GLY A 191 11.75 -4.87 -13.08
C GLY A 191 10.47 -4.01 -13.06
N GLU A 192 9.98 -3.50 -14.21
CA GLU A 192 8.74 -2.69 -14.27
C GLU A 192 7.48 -3.57 -14.18
N PHE A 193 6.64 -3.26 -13.20
CA PHE A 193 5.29 -3.80 -13.03
C PHE A 193 4.28 -2.70 -13.25
N TYR A 194 3.70 -2.67 -14.45
CA TYR A 194 2.60 -1.78 -14.77
C TYR A 194 1.28 -2.44 -14.38
N LEU A 195 0.68 -1.98 -13.29
CA LEU A 195 -0.55 -2.53 -12.73
C LEU A 195 -1.74 -1.64 -13.05
N ARG A 196 -2.85 -2.26 -13.45
CA ARG A 196 -4.17 -1.63 -13.48
C ARG A 196 -5.01 -2.16 -12.32
N LEU A 197 -5.66 -1.23 -11.64
CA LEU A 197 -6.45 -1.50 -10.45
C LEU A 197 -7.86 -0.92 -10.60
N SER A 198 -8.86 -1.60 -10.06
CA SER A 198 -10.23 -1.07 -10.06
C SER A 198 -11.03 -1.51 -8.84
N ASP A 199 -12.04 -0.72 -8.47
CA ASP A 199 -13.10 -1.16 -7.57
C ASP A 199 -14.09 -2.09 -8.31
N ALA A 200 -15.09 -2.60 -7.59
CA ALA A 200 -16.09 -3.51 -8.17
C ALA A 200 -17.05 -2.82 -9.14
N THR A 201 -17.22 -1.50 -9.02
CA THR A 201 -18.21 -0.72 -9.79
C THR A 201 -17.59 0.19 -10.84
N TYR A 202 -16.26 0.19 -10.99
CA TYR A 202 -15.51 1.08 -11.88
C TYR A 202 -15.78 2.57 -11.61
N ASN A 203 -16.09 2.91 -10.36
CA ASN A 203 -16.11 4.30 -9.91
C ASN A 203 -14.69 4.83 -9.70
N TYR A 204 -13.74 3.92 -9.44
CA TYR A 204 -12.33 4.20 -9.25
C TYR A 204 -11.49 3.23 -10.08
N GLU A 205 -10.60 3.78 -10.89
CA GLU A 205 -9.56 3.02 -11.61
C GLU A 205 -8.20 3.64 -11.31
N ALA A 206 -7.18 2.83 -11.07
CA ALA A 206 -5.84 3.33 -10.82
C ALA A 206 -4.79 2.61 -11.67
N VAL A 207 -3.68 3.29 -11.90
CA VAL A 207 -2.47 2.73 -12.47
C VAL A 207 -1.38 2.87 -11.44
N PHE A 208 -0.74 1.77 -11.05
CA PHE A 208 0.51 1.79 -10.30
C PHE A 208 1.62 1.28 -11.21
N ASP A 209 2.61 2.11 -11.49
CA ASP A 209 3.76 1.79 -12.33
C ASP A 209 5.00 1.64 -11.45
N LEU A 210 5.26 0.42 -10.99
CA LEU A 210 6.21 0.09 -9.92
C LEU A 210 7.50 -0.52 -10.48
N PHE A 211 8.65 -0.16 -9.93
CA PHE A 211 9.95 -0.74 -10.30
C PHE A 211 10.51 -1.58 -9.16
N CYS A 212 10.72 -2.86 -9.45
CA CYS A 212 11.36 -3.82 -8.56
C CYS A 212 12.82 -4.06 -8.99
N GLU A 213 13.53 -4.92 -8.27
CA GLU A 213 14.83 -5.42 -8.71
C GLU A 213 14.73 -6.05 -10.10
N ALA A 214 15.79 -5.88 -10.89
CA ALA A 214 15.85 -6.41 -12.24
C ALA A 214 15.58 -7.93 -12.24
N GLY A 215 14.60 -8.34 -13.04
CA GLY A 215 14.18 -9.72 -13.18
C GLY A 215 13.04 -10.16 -12.27
N ALA A 216 12.66 -9.40 -11.24
CA ALA A 216 11.58 -9.80 -10.33
C ALA A 216 10.33 -10.32 -11.08
N THR A 217 9.77 -11.44 -10.60
CA THR A 217 8.58 -12.08 -11.19
C THR A 217 7.28 -11.72 -10.45
N ALA A 218 7.42 -11.03 -9.33
CA ALA A 218 6.34 -10.48 -8.53
C ALA A 218 6.74 -9.10 -8.01
N VAL A 219 5.75 -8.29 -7.65
CA VAL A 219 5.98 -7.01 -6.96
C VAL A 219 6.58 -7.32 -5.60
N ALA A 220 7.67 -6.64 -5.25
CA ALA A 220 8.33 -6.82 -3.96
C ALA A 220 7.58 -6.11 -2.84
N ASP A 221 7.64 -6.66 -1.63
CA ASP A 221 7.12 -5.99 -0.44
C ASP A 221 8.02 -4.81 -0.04
N GLY A 222 7.39 -3.75 0.46
CA GLY A 222 8.06 -2.57 1.02
C GLY A 222 7.46 -1.25 0.52
N THR A 223 8.20 -0.18 0.78
CA THR A 223 7.76 1.19 0.47
C THR A 223 8.29 1.65 -0.88
N TYR A 224 7.40 1.95 -1.81
CA TYR A 224 7.73 2.53 -3.11
C TYR A 224 7.64 4.05 -3.06
N THR A 225 8.65 4.74 -3.61
CA THR A 225 8.70 6.22 -3.64
C THR A 225 8.74 6.76 -5.06
N LEU A 226 8.18 7.95 -5.29
CA LEU A 226 8.19 8.58 -6.61
C LEU A 226 9.63 8.90 -7.03
N ALA A 227 10.04 8.43 -8.20
CA ALA A 227 11.33 8.78 -8.79
C ALA A 227 11.24 8.91 -10.32
N GLU A 228 12.15 9.70 -10.89
CA GLU A 228 12.37 9.75 -12.35
C GLU A 228 13.24 8.59 -12.84
N THR A 229 13.87 7.86 -11.90
CA THR A 229 14.72 6.70 -12.18
C THR A 229 13.94 5.40 -11.98
N ASN A 230 14.20 4.41 -12.83
CA ASN A 230 13.62 3.06 -12.75
C ASN A 230 14.36 2.16 -11.74
N ALA A 231 14.80 2.74 -10.62
CA ALA A 231 15.49 2.00 -9.57
C ALA A 231 14.50 1.11 -8.80
N ALA A 232 14.98 0.03 -8.19
CA ALA A 232 14.11 -0.79 -7.35
C ALA A 232 13.48 0.01 -6.19
N MET A 233 12.26 -0.34 -5.80
CA MET A 233 11.46 0.35 -4.78
C MET A 233 11.08 1.79 -5.15
N THR A 234 10.93 2.08 -6.44
CA THR A 234 10.39 3.36 -6.92
C THR A 234 9.14 3.17 -7.79
N PHE A 235 8.36 4.23 -7.96
CA PHE A 235 7.27 4.28 -8.93
C PHE A 235 7.38 5.50 -9.83
N SER A 236 6.81 5.41 -11.04
CA SER A 236 6.89 6.48 -12.04
C SER A 236 5.74 7.49 -11.93
N ALA A 237 5.89 8.64 -12.60
CA ALA A 237 4.84 9.66 -12.74
C ALA A 237 3.60 9.19 -13.55
N LYS A 238 3.64 7.98 -14.14
CA LYS A 238 2.44 7.36 -14.73
C LYS A 238 1.44 6.94 -13.66
N THR A 239 1.90 6.74 -12.41
CA THR A 239 1.07 6.33 -11.28
C THR A 239 0.01 7.39 -10.94
N GLY A 240 -1.23 6.96 -10.80
CA GLY A 240 -2.37 7.85 -10.57
C GLY A 240 -3.69 7.10 -10.45
N ILE A 241 -4.76 7.85 -10.19
CA ILE A 241 -6.13 7.35 -10.03
C ILE A 241 -7.10 8.22 -10.82
N ASP A 242 -8.00 7.57 -11.55
CA ASP A 242 -9.17 8.12 -12.18
C ASP A 242 -10.38 7.88 -11.28
N ILE A 243 -11.11 8.95 -10.98
CA ILE A 243 -12.35 8.97 -10.22
C ILE A 243 -13.44 9.38 -11.20
N TYR A 244 -14.55 8.64 -11.29
CA TYR A 244 -15.58 8.91 -12.30
C TYR A 244 -16.77 9.72 -11.79
N ASN A 245 -16.92 9.90 -10.47
CA ASN A 245 -18.03 10.66 -9.90
C ASN A 245 -17.65 11.43 -8.62
N PRO A 246 -17.40 12.75 -8.70
CA PRO A 246 -17.22 13.53 -9.93
C PRO A 246 -15.96 13.11 -10.71
N TYR A 247 -15.91 13.38 -12.02
CA TYR A 247 -14.75 13.03 -12.83
C TYR A 247 -13.50 13.82 -12.39
N ALA A 248 -12.45 13.11 -11.98
CA ALA A 248 -11.14 13.67 -11.64
C ALA A 248 -10.03 12.68 -12.00
N GLN A 249 -8.87 13.20 -12.42
CA GLN A 249 -7.67 12.39 -12.63
C GLN A 249 -6.58 12.94 -11.73
N LEU A 250 -6.19 12.15 -10.73
CA LEU A 250 -5.25 12.57 -9.71
C LEU A 250 -3.94 11.81 -9.83
N LYS A 251 -2.83 12.53 -9.68
CA LYS A 251 -1.49 11.94 -9.63
C LYS A 251 -1.14 11.57 -8.20
N ILE A 252 -0.61 10.37 -8.03
CA ILE A 252 -0.16 9.89 -6.72
C ILE A 252 1.33 10.25 -6.60
N THR A 253 1.67 10.99 -5.56
CA THR A 253 3.05 11.40 -5.23
C THR A 253 3.49 10.90 -3.86
N SER A 254 2.55 10.50 -3.01
CA SER A 254 2.82 9.88 -1.71
C SER A 254 3.41 8.48 -1.89
N PRO A 255 4.21 7.99 -0.92
CA PRO A 255 4.69 6.61 -0.93
C PRO A 255 3.55 5.58 -1.07
N ILE A 256 3.85 4.46 -1.69
CA ILE A 256 2.96 3.30 -1.78
C ILE A 256 3.57 2.18 -0.95
N GLU A 257 2.88 1.79 0.12
CA GLU A 257 3.29 0.64 0.94
C GLU A 257 2.72 -0.63 0.33
N VAL A 258 3.56 -1.61 0.05
CA VAL A 258 3.17 -2.91 -0.51
C VAL A 258 3.49 -4.01 0.48
N LYS A 259 2.52 -4.91 0.71
CA LYS A 259 2.68 -6.08 1.57
C LYS A 259 1.93 -7.28 1.00
N THR A 260 2.55 -8.44 0.97
CA THR A 260 1.92 -9.69 0.54
C THR A 260 1.87 -10.71 1.67
N GLU A 261 0.65 -11.16 2.00
CA GLU A 261 0.42 -12.22 2.99
C GLU A 261 -0.48 -13.30 2.39
N ALA A 262 -0.05 -14.56 2.47
CA ALA A 262 -0.79 -15.71 1.97
C ALA A 262 -1.31 -15.57 0.51
N GLY A 263 -0.56 -14.87 -0.34
CA GLY A 263 -0.91 -14.65 -1.76
C GLY A 263 -1.89 -13.50 -2.02
N VAL A 264 -2.27 -12.75 -0.99
CA VAL A 264 -3.03 -11.49 -1.11
C VAL A 264 -2.06 -10.33 -0.94
N THR A 265 -2.05 -9.41 -1.91
CA THR A 265 -1.26 -8.19 -1.84
C THR A 265 -2.16 -7.03 -1.41
N THR A 266 -1.69 -6.29 -0.41
CA THR A 266 -2.26 -5.02 0.02
C THR A 266 -1.31 -3.90 -0.40
N MET A 267 -1.85 -2.88 -1.06
CA MET A 267 -1.13 -1.66 -1.41
C MET A 267 -1.88 -0.45 -0.86
N THR A 268 -1.21 0.38 -0.06
CA THR A 268 -1.83 1.57 0.54
C THR A 268 -1.08 2.84 0.19
N THR A 269 -1.83 3.89 -0.13
CA THR A 269 -1.29 5.23 -0.37
C THR A 269 -2.38 6.28 -0.15
N THR A 270 -2.00 7.55 -0.24
CA THR A 270 -2.92 8.68 -0.10
C THR A 270 -2.70 9.69 -1.20
N VAL A 271 -3.78 10.33 -1.67
CA VAL A 271 -3.71 11.51 -2.53
C VAL A 271 -4.59 12.61 -1.96
N VAL A 272 -4.10 13.85 -2.00
CA VAL A 272 -4.82 15.03 -1.51
C VAL A 272 -5.20 15.87 -2.72
N ASP A 273 -6.49 16.22 -2.83
CA ASP A 273 -7.04 17.13 -3.83
C ASP A 273 -7.85 18.22 -3.14
N GLY A 274 -7.25 19.40 -3.02
CA GLY A 274 -7.81 20.49 -2.24
C GLY A 274 -8.02 20.10 -0.77
N GLU A 275 -9.28 20.08 -0.34
CA GLU A 275 -9.69 19.72 1.03
C GLU A 275 -10.00 18.22 1.20
N ILE A 276 -10.00 17.44 0.10
CA ILE A 276 -10.31 16.01 0.15
C ILE A 276 -9.01 15.21 0.22
N THR A 277 -8.96 14.28 1.18
CA THR A 277 -7.96 13.23 1.25
C THR A 277 -8.57 11.91 0.82
N TYR A 278 -7.99 11.29 -0.21
CA TYR A 278 -8.33 9.95 -0.65
C TYR A 278 -7.37 8.95 -0.03
N ASN A 279 -7.88 8.06 0.83
CA ASN A 279 -7.14 6.92 1.35
C ASN A 279 -7.35 5.75 0.39
N ILE A 280 -6.31 5.39 -0.36
CA ILE A 280 -6.40 4.35 -1.38
C ILE A 280 -5.85 3.05 -0.78
N THR A 281 -6.69 2.03 -0.75
CA THR A 281 -6.30 0.65 -0.42
C THR A 281 -6.63 -0.25 -1.59
N ALA A 282 -5.62 -0.84 -2.21
CA ALA A 282 -5.80 -1.98 -3.10
C ALA A 282 -5.54 -3.27 -2.34
N GLU A 283 -6.45 -4.24 -2.46
CA GLU A 283 -6.34 -5.51 -1.74
C GLU A 283 -6.84 -6.65 -2.64
N GLY A 284 -5.95 -7.58 -2.98
CA GLY A 284 -6.28 -8.72 -3.82
C GLY A 284 -5.05 -9.49 -4.29
N ALA A 285 -5.28 -10.66 -4.88
CA ALA A 285 -4.22 -11.36 -5.60
C ALA A 285 -3.90 -10.59 -6.89
N ILE A 286 -2.61 -10.41 -7.19
CA ILE A 286 -2.18 -9.80 -8.44
C ILE A 286 -2.27 -10.83 -9.56
N GLU A 287 -3.01 -10.50 -10.62
CA GLU A 287 -2.98 -11.26 -11.88
C GLU A 287 -1.73 -10.85 -12.67
N TYR A 288 -0.62 -11.57 -12.46
CA TYR A 288 0.61 -11.36 -13.21
C TYR A 288 0.48 -11.82 -14.66
N LEU A 289 1.22 -11.18 -15.56
CA LEU A 289 1.33 -11.66 -16.92
C LEU A 289 2.01 -13.03 -16.94
N ALA A 290 1.48 -13.94 -17.76
CA ALA A 290 2.20 -15.17 -18.04
C ALA A 290 3.57 -14.81 -18.68
N PRO A 291 4.65 -15.53 -18.34
CA PRO A 291 5.93 -15.36 -19.02
C PRO A 291 5.71 -15.49 -20.53
N LYS A 292 6.10 -14.46 -21.30
CA LYS A 292 6.02 -14.53 -22.76
C LYS A 292 6.89 -15.71 -23.22
N THR A 293 6.30 -16.67 -23.90
CA THR A 293 7.07 -17.72 -24.57
C THR A 293 7.78 -17.07 -25.75
N PRO A 294 9.13 -17.08 -25.80
CA PRO A 294 9.83 -16.49 -26.91
C PRO A 294 9.52 -17.20 -28.23
N GLU A 295 9.60 -16.47 -29.33
CA GLU A 295 9.38 -17.02 -30.67
C GLU A 295 10.56 -17.88 -31.11
N GLY A 296 10.30 -19.06 -31.69
CA GLY A 296 11.31 -20.00 -32.19
C GLY A 296 11.29 -21.36 -31.49
N VAL A 297 12.30 -22.19 -31.73
CA VAL A 297 12.44 -23.50 -31.08
C VAL A 297 13.15 -23.34 -29.72
N LYS A 298 12.70 -24.06 -28.70
CA LYS A 298 13.39 -24.12 -27.40
C LYS A 298 14.63 -25.02 -27.48
N TYR A 299 15.76 -24.51 -27.03
CA TYR A 299 17.03 -25.23 -26.89
C TYR A 299 17.40 -25.42 -25.43
N ASN A 300 18.19 -26.45 -25.16
CA ASN A 300 19.05 -26.52 -23.98
C ASN A 300 20.31 -25.68 -24.23
N MET A 301 20.88 -25.10 -23.19
CA MET A 301 22.11 -24.31 -23.27
C MET A 301 23.14 -24.85 -22.29
N GLU A 302 24.37 -25.01 -22.77
CA GLU A 302 25.55 -25.27 -21.96
C GLU A 302 26.52 -24.10 -22.08
N ILE A 303 27.01 -23.63 -20.93
CA ILE A 303 28.07 -22.63 -20.81
C ILE A 303 29.36 -23.36 -20.42
N LEU A 304 30.41 -23.12 -21.20
CA LEU A 304 31.79 -23.44 -20.82
C LEU A 304 32.55 -22.13 -20.61
N LYS A 305 32.86 -21.82 -19.35
CA LYS A 305 33.67 -20.67 -18.98
C LYS A 305 35.15 -20.98 -19.21
N TYR A 306 35.80 -20.29 -20.16
CA TYR A 306 37.25 -20.37 -20.30
C TYR A 306 37.94 -19.44 -19.31
N ASP A 307 37.47 -18.19 -19.27
CA ASP A 307 37.85 -17.19 -18.28
C ASP A 307 36.73 -16.14 -18.15
N THR A 308 36.99 -15.03 -17.45
CA THR A 308 36.02 -13.93 -17.24
C THR A 308 35.86 -13.01 -18.46
N SER A 309 36.72 -13.12 -19.48
CA SER A 309 36.60 -12.38 -20.74
C SER A 309 35.99 -13.19 -21.87
N ASN A 310 35.88 -14.52 -21.74
CA ASN A 310 35.43 -15.39 -22.81
C ASN A 310 34.70 -16.65 -22.31
N ILE A 311 33.54 -16.92 -22.88
CA ILE A 311 32.74 -18.12 -22.64
C ILE A 311 32.31 -18.74 -23.97
N ALA A 312 32.17 -20.07 -24.02
CA ALA A 312 31.48 -20.75 -25.10
C ALA A 312 30.05 -21.10 -24.69
N LEU A 313 29.10 -20.81 -25.58
CA LEU A 313 27.72 -21.26 -25.47
C LEU A 313 27.47 -22.37 -26.49
N THR A 314 26.86 -23.47 -26.06
CA THR A 314 26.36 -24.53 -26.94
C THR A 314 24.86 -24.68 -26.76
N PHE A 315 24.11 -24.56 -27.85
CA PHE A 315 22.67 -24.80 -27.86
C PHE A 315 22.36 -26.10 -28.60
N THR A 316 21.55 -26.94 -27.97
CA THR A 316 21.09 -28.22 -28.54
C THR A 316 19.59 -28.41 -28.36
N ALA A 317 18.94 -29.00 -29.35
CA ALA A 317 17.54 -29.43 -29.28
C ALA A 317 17.33 -30.63 -30.18
N ASP A 318 16.43 -31.53 -29.78
CA ASP A 318 16.15 -32.75 -30.55
C ASP A 318 15.70 -32.40 -31.99
N GLY A 319 16.41 -32.96 -32.97
CA GLY A 319 16.13 -32.74 -34.40
C GLY A 319 16.48 -31.34 -34.91
N GLN A 320 17.17 -30.50 -34.14
CA GLN A 320 17.65 -29.19 -34.57
C GLN A 320 19.16 -29.15 -34.79
N PRO A 321 19.66 -28.24 -35.64
CA PRO A 321 21.09 -27.93 -35.72
C PRO A 321 21.68 -27.55 -34.36
N GLU A 322 22.88 -28.04 -34.05
CA GLU A 322 23.67 -27.55 -32.91
C GLU A 322 24.17 -26.12 -33.21
N ILE A 323 24.12 -25.24 -32.22
CA ILE A 323 24.62 -23.87 -32.35
C ILE A 323 25.75 -23.67 -31.33
N LYS A 324 26.89 -23.20 -31.80
CA LYS A 324 28.04 -22.82 -30.96
C LYS A 324 28.28 -21.34 -31.10
N LEU A 325 28.48 -20.63 -29.99
CA LEU A 325 28.81 -19.21 -29.98
C LEU A 325 30.01 -18.95 -29.07
N ASP A 326 31.02 -18.27 -29.61
CA ASP A 326 32.18 -17.78 -28.86
C ASP A 326 31.93 -16.36 -28.36
N VAL A 327 31.60 -16.20 -27.08
CA VAL A 327 31.13 -14.92 -26.50
C VAL A 327 32.25 -14.25 -25.73
N TYR A 328 32.44 -12.94 -25.95
CA TYR A 328 33.50 -12.14 -25.33
C TYR A 328 32.96 -10.94 -24.56
N TYR A 329 33.72 -10.56 -23.53
CA TYR A 329 33.46 -9.41 -22.66
C TYR A 329 34.67 -8.48 -22.58
N SER A 330 34.42 -7.18 -22.70
CA SER A 330 35.42 -6.13 -22.47
C SER A 330 34.75 -4.88 -21.85
N PRO A 331 34.88 -4.63 -20.53
CA PRO A 331 35.74 -5.32 -19.57
C PRO A 331 35.27 -6.75 -19.24
N LYS A 332 36.10 -7.48 -18.49
CA LYS A 332 35.80 -8.82 -17.98
C LYS A 332 34.45 -8.85 -17.25
N ALA A 333 33.71 -9.92 -17.42
CA ALA A 333 32.44 -10.20 -16.78
C ALA A 333 32.58 -11.25 -15.68
N GLU A 334 31.80 -11.09 -14.63
CA GLU A 334 31.76 -11.96 -13.47
C GLU A 334 30.70 -13.06 -13.62
N PHE A 335 29.70 -12.81 -14.45
CA PHE A 335 28.64 -13.73 -14.86
C PHE A 335 28.14 -13.38 -16.26
N PHE A 336 27.23 -14.19 -16.79
CA PHE A 336 26.63 -13.98 -18.09
C PHE A 336 25.67 -12.78 -18.06
N TYR A 337 26.15 -11.62 -18.48
CA TYR A 337 25.37 -10.38 -18.41
C TYR A 337 24.15 -10.37 -19.34
N GLY A 338 23.08 -9.71 -18.91
CA GLY A 338 21.96 -9.37 -19.78
C GLY A 338 22.36 -8.40 -20.91
N GLY A 339 21.53 -8.30 -21.94
CA GLY A 339 21.68 -7.36 -23.05
C GLY A 339 21.79 -8.02 -24.42
N VAL A 340 22.15 -7.22 -25.43
CA VAL A 340 22.22 -7.64 -26.83
C VAL A 340 23.65 -7.97 -27.21
N TYR A 341 23.85 -9.16 -27.75
CA TYR A 341 25.12 -9.70 -28.23
C TYR A 341 25.05 -9.82 -29.75
N ASN A 342 25.75 -8.91 -30.44
CA ASN A 342 25.83 -8.94 -31.90
C ASN A 342 27.03 -9.77 -32.36
N LEU A 343 26.95 -10.32 -33.58
CA LEU A 343 28.13 -10.82 -34.26
C LEU A 343 29.12 -9.67 -34.52
N ALA A 344 30.29 -9.71 -33.89
CA ALA A 344 31.32 -8.70 -34.03
C ALA A 344 32.72 -9.23 -33.65
N THR A 345 33.77 -8.47 -33.93
CA THR A 345 35.14 -8.78 -33.46
C THR A 345 35.59 -7.89 -32.32
N SER A 346 34.75 -6.95 -31.88
CA SER A 346 34.99 -6.04 -30.77
C SER A 346 33.65 -5.51 -30.22
N GLY A 347 33.66 -5.04 -28.98
CA GLY A 347 32.49 -4.53 -28.28
C GLY A 347 32.60 -4.79 -26.78
N THR A 348 31.63 -4.32 -26.00
CA THR A 348 31.57 -4.61 -24.57
C THR A 348 31.12 -6.04 -24.29
N GLN A 349 30.17 -6.53 -25.07
CA GLN A 349 29.71 -7.91 -25.09
C GLN A 349 29.34 -8.28 -26.53
N TYR A 350 29.91 -9.36 -27.06
CA TYR A 350 29.73 -9.72 -28.48
C TYR A 350 29.97 -11.21 -28.74
N ILE A 351 29.44 -11.70 -29.86
CA ILE A 351 29.70 -13.05 -30.39
C ILE A 351 30.80 -12.93 -31.45
N ASN A 352 31.93 -13.61 -31.25
CA ASN A 352 33.08 -13.55 -32.15
C ASN A 352 32.94 -14.54 -33.32
N PRO A 353 32.77 -14.09 -34.57
CA PRO A 353 32.58 -14.98 -35.71
C PRO A 353 33.90 -15.48 -36.34
N SER A 354 35.06 -15.16 -35.75
CA SER A 354 36.37 -15.37 -36.39
C SER A 354 36.74 -16.84 -36.65
N SER A 355 36.06 -17.79 -36.01
CA SER A 355 36.33 -19.22 -36.16
C SER A 355 35.04 -20.03 -36.21
N VAL A 356 34.80 -20.71 -37.33
CA VAL A 356 33.67 -21.66 -37.51
C VAL A 356 33.73 -22.82 -36.51
N ARG A 357 34.90 -23.09 -35.92
CA ARG A 357 35.02 -24.11 -34.87
C ARG A 357 34.27 -23.73 -33.59
N TYR A 358 34.20 -22.45 -33.27
CA TYR A 358 33.67 -21.94 -32.00
C TYR A 358 32.38 -21.14 -32.18
N THR A 359 32.16 -20.56 -33.36
CA THR A 359 30.93 -19.83 -33.70
C THR A 359 30.34 -20.41 -34.99
N SER A 360 29.30 -21.23 -34.87
CA SER A 360 28.68 -21.92 -36.01
C SER A 360 27.26 -22.43 -35.73
N VAL A 361 26.55 -22.75 -36.80
CA VAL A 361 25.32 -23.55 -36.78
C VAL A 361 25.61 -24.82 -37.60
N ASP A 362 25.55 -26.01 -36.98
CA ASP A 362 25.92 -27.30 -37.58
C ASP A 362 27.26 -27.25 -38.35
N ASN A 363 28.28 -26.67 -37.70
CA ASN A 363 29.62 -26.47 -38.26
C ASN A 363 29.67 -25.58 -39.54
N LYS A 364 28.63 -24.76 -39.77
CA LYS A 364 28.60 -23.72 -40.82
C LYS A 364 28.77 -22.34 -40.20
N ALA A 365 29.47 -21.46 -40.91
CA ALA A 365 29.69 -20.09 -40.47
C ALA A 365 28.36 -19.32 -40.33
N ILE A 366 28.23 -18.57 -39.24
CA ILE A 366 27.16 -17.59 -39.06
C ILE A 366 27.60 -16.29 -39.74
N SER A 367 26.76 -15.75 -40.63
CA SER A 367 27.05 -14.55 -41.42
C SER A 367 26.44 -13.27 -40.85
N ALA A 368 25.32 -13.38 -40.12
CA ALA A 368 24.63 -12.26 -39.49
C ALA A 368 23.75 -12.72 -38.33
N GLY A 369 23.31 -11.78 -37.51
CA GLY A 369 22.34 -12.02 -36.44
C GLY A 369 22.82 -11.56 -35.06
N SER A 370 22.01 -11.87 -34.05
CA SER A 370 22.26 -11.48 -32.67
C SER A 370 21.59 -12.42 -31.67
N MET A 371 22.02 -12.33 -30.43
CA MET A 371 21.42 -12.97 -29.27
C MET A 371 21.03 -11.90 -28.26
N VAL A 372 19.86 -12.03 -27.63
CA VAL A 372 19.41 -11.17 -26.52
C VAL A 372 19.33 -12.02 -25.27
N VAL A 373 19.93 -11.54 -24.18
CA VAL A 373 20.00 -12.23 -22.90
C VAL A 373 19.26 -11.41 -21.86
N GLU A 374 18.35 -12.05 -21.15
CA GLU A 374 17.62 -11.49 -20.01
C GLU A 374 17.73 -12.49 -18.86
N HIS A 375 17.84 -12.02 -17.62
CA HIS A 375 17.86 -12.92 -16.48
C HIS A 375 17.25 -12.29 -15.22
N ASN A 376 16.73 -13.15 -14.34
CA ASN A 376 16.33 -12.84 -12.97
C ASN A 376 17.11 -13.73 -12.01
N GLY A 377 18.11 -13.18 -11.34
CA GLY A 377 19.06 -14.01 -10.60
C GLY A 377 19.63 -15.09 -11.52
N ASN A 378 19.36 -16.36 -11.21
CA ASN A 378 19.84 -17.50 -11.97
C ASN A 378 18.90 -17.97 -13.09
N ASP A 379 17.69 -17.42 -13.22
CA ASP A 379 16.76 -17.78 -14.29
C ASP A 379 17.02 -16.94 -15.54
N TYR A 380 17.48 -17.58 -16.61
CA TYR A 380 17.84 -16.92 -17.87
C TYR A 380 16.80 -17.16 -18.96
N THR A 381 16.50 -16.11 -19.71
CA THR A 381 15.88 -16.18 -21.04
C THR A 381 16.89 -15.68 -22.07
N VAL A 382 17.28 -16.54 -23.00
CA VAL A 382 18.18 -16.19 -24.10
C VAL A 382 17.43 -16.39 -25.39
N THR A 383 17.33 -15.38 -26.24
CA THR A 383 16.72 -15.49 -27.57
C THR A 383 17.77 -15.20 -28.63
N PHE A 384 17.66 -15.84 -29.78
CA PHE A 384 18.61 -15.60 -30.86
C PHE A 384 17.96 -15.78 -32.24
N GLU A 385 18.50 -15.05 -33.20
CA GLU A 385 18.22 -15.22 -34.61
C GLU A 385 19.51 -15.02 -35.39
N PHE A 386 19.87 -16.02 -36.20
CA PHE A 386 21.11 -16.04 -36.95
C PHE A 386 20.88 -16.43 -38.42
N THR A 387 21.63 -15.78 -39.31
CA THR A 387 21.76 -16.19 -40.71
C THR A 387 23.03 -17.03 -40.88
N TYR A 388 22.93 -18.18 -41.54
CA TYR A 388 24.04 -19.11 -41.76
C TYR A 388 23.92 -19.80 -43.13
N ASP A 389 25.02 -20.42 -43.59
CA ASP A 389 25.05 -21.21 -44.84
C ASP A 389 24.44 -20.48 -46.06
N GLY A 390 24.75 -19.18 -46.20
CA GLY A 390 24.19 -18.31 -47.22
C GLY A 390 23.04 -17.47 -46.68
N ASP A 391 21.81 -17.93 -46.90
CA ASP A 391 20.56 -17.22 -46.61
C ASP A 391 19.63 -17.96 -45.63
N LYS A 392 20.06 -19.11 -45.09
CA LYS A 392 19.27 -19.84 -44.10
C LYS A 392 19.21 -19.06 -42.80
N THR A 393 18.04 -19.07 -42.16
CA THR A 393 17.84 -18.47 -40.84
C THR A 393 17.56 -19.57 -39.81
N ILE A 394 18.04 -19.34 -38.60
CA ILE A 394 17.70 -20.15 -37.42
C ILE A 394 17.27 -19.21 -36.31
N LYS A 395 16.13 -19.51 -35.70
CA LYS A 395 15.55 -18.74 -34.60
C LYS A 395 15.21 -19.67 -33.45
N GLY A 396 15.61 -19.29 -32.25
CA GLY A 396 15.41 -20.12 -31.08
C GLY A 396 15.62 -19.37 -29.79
N TYR A 397 15.38 -20.09 -28.70
CA TYR A 397 15.55 -19.54 -27.37
C TYR A 397 15.94 -20.61 -26.36
N TYR A 398 16.50 -20.18 -25.24
CA TYR A 398 16.71 -20.96 -24.03
C TYR A 398 15.96 -20.30 -22.86
N GLN A 399 15.38 -21.11 -21.98
CA GLN A 399 14.76 -20.66 -20.74
C GLN A 399 15.07 -21.66 -19.62
N GLY A 400 15.80 -21.19 -18.60
CA GLY A 400 16.15 -21.97 -17.41
C GLY A 400 17.41 -21.47 -16.71
N VAL A 401 17.93 -22.25 -15.76
CA VAL A 401 19.16 -21.94 -15.01
C VAL A 401 20.39 -22.49 -15.74
N PRO A 402 21.33 -21.63 -16.20
CA PRO A 402 22.56 -22.08 -16.84
C PRO A 402 23.36 -22.99 -15.90
N ASN A 403 24.12 -23.93 -16.49
CA ASN A 403 24.97 -24.85 -15.73
C ASN A 403 26.14 -24.15 -15.00
N ASP A 404 26.57 -22.98 -15.48
CA ASP A 404 27.66 -22.19 -14.88
C ASP A 404 27.50 -20.69 -15.23
N PHE A 405 28.36 -19.84 -14.67
CA PHE A 405 28.53 -18.42 -14.99
C PHE A 405 27.25 -17.57 -14.80
N PHE A 406 26.45 -17.88 -13.78
CA PHE A 406 25.26 -17.13 -13.33
C PHE A 406 25.55 -16.27 -12.07
N PRO A 407 24.71 -15.25 -11.75
CA PRO A 407 25.04 -14.21 -10.76
C PRO A 407 24.81 -14.60 -9.30
N VAL A 408 23.93 -15.55 -8.99
CA VAL A 408 23.61 -15.93 -7.60
C VAL A 408 24.43 -17.15 -7.19
N LYS A 409 25.20 -17.02 -6.11
CA LYS A 409 26.06 -18.05 -5.54
C LYS A 409 25.57 -18.40 -4.14
N ASP A 410 25.05 -19.61 -4.00
CA ASP A 410 24.68 -20.16 -2.70
C ASP A 410 25.90 -20.84 -2.07
N ILE A 411 26.33 -20.30 -0.93
CA ILE A 411 27.55 -20.69 -0.22
C ILE A 411 27.17 -21.30 1.11
N VAL A 412 27.47 -22.58 1.24
CA VAL A 412 27.36 -23.30 2.51
C VAL A 412 28.69 -23.18 3.24
N ILE A 413 28.69 -22.39 4.31
CA ILE A 413 29.78 -22.34 5.27
C ILE A 413 29.78 -23.66 6.03
N THR A 414 30.97 -24.24 6.21
CA THR A 414 31.12 -25.56 6.84
C THR A 414 31.88 -25.51 8.16
N ASP A 415 32.69 -24.47 8.38
CA ASP A 415 33.45 -24.28 9.60
C ASP A 415 33.31 -22.84 10.08
N VAL A 416 33.02 -22.67 11.38
CA VAL A 416 32.92 -21.36 12.04
C VAL A 416 33.62 -21.47 13.39
N LYS A 417 34.62 -20.60 13.59
CA LYS A 417 35.45 -20.56 14.79
C LYS A 417 35.45 -19.14 15.33
N ALA A 418 35.04 -18.96 16.59
CA ALA A 418 35.35 -17.73 17.29
C ALA A 418 36.88 -17.65 17.43
N ALA A 419 37.48 -16.52 17.09
CA ALA A 419 38.90 -16.28 17.31
C ALA A 419 39.10 -15.60 18.66
N ASP A 420 40.16 -15.95 19.37
CA ASP A 420 40.66 -15.19 20.52
C ASP A 420 41.70 -14.19 19.99
N ASN A 421 41.29 -12.92 19.89
CA ASN A 421 42.21 -11.81 19.56
C ASN A 421 42.41 -10.97 20.83
N ASP A 422 43.64 -10.53 21.09
CA ASP A 422 43.99 -9.80 22.32
C ASP A 422 43.22 -8.47 22.50
N ASP A 423 42.67 -7.92 21.41
CA ASP A 423 41.99 -6.62 21.36
C ASP A 423 40.45 -6.71 21.29
N LEU A 424 39.84 -7.87 21.57
CA LEU A 424 38.37 -8.00 21.56
C LEU A 424 37.73 -7.20 22.70
N GLN A 425 36.69 -6.43 22.36
CA GLN A 425 35.85 -5.75 23.33
C GLN A 425 34.98 -6.75 24.10
N ASN A 426 34.57 -6.38 25.31
CA ASN A 426 33.64 -7.20 26.07
C ASN A 426 32.30 -7.29 25.34
N GLY A 427 31.87 -8.50 24.98
CA GLY A 427 30.69 -8.76 24.16
C GLY A 427 30.97 -8.82 22.65
N GLU A 428 32.21 -8.64 22.18
CA GLU A 428 32.60 -8.82 20.77
C GLU A 428 32.90 -10.31 20.48
N PHE A 429 32.32 -10.84 19.40
CA PHE A 429 32.57 -12.18 18.89
C PHE A 429 33.11 -12.10 17.46
N TYR A 430 34.40 -12.40 17.30
CA TYR A 430 35.08 -12.39 16.02
C TYR A 430 35.10 -13.81 15.43
N LEU A 431 34.18 -14.11 14.50
CA LEU A 431 34.00 -15.44 13.93
C LEU A 431 34.72 -15.57 12.60
N LYS A 432 35.77 -16.38 12.54
CA LYS A 432 36.38 -16.80 11.26
C LYS A 432 35.57 -17.95 10.68
N PHE A 433 35.35 -17.94 9.37
CA PHE A 433 34.62 -19.00 8.69
C PHE A 433 35.25 -19.37 7.36
N ASN A 434 34.94 -20.58 6.88
CA ASN A 434 35.20 -20.99 5.50
C ASN A 434 34.19 -22.03 5.00
N ASN A 435 34.05 -22.14 3.68
CA ASN A 435 33.36 -23.25 3.04
C ASN A 435 34.30 -24.47 2.90
N SER A 436 33.76 -25.62 2.47
CA SER A 436 34.49 -26.89 2.42
C SER A 436 35.77 -26.83 1.59
N ASN A 437 35.75 -26.05 0.51
CA ASN A 437 36.82 -25.99 -0.49
C ASN A 437 37.79 -24.83 -0.26
N TRP A 438 37.54 -23.98 0.75
CA TRP A 438 38.27 -22.72 0.95
C TRP A 438 38.18 -21.76 -0.25
N ASP A 439 37.14 -21.91 -1.06
CA ASP A 439 36.78 -20.97 -2.12
C ASP A 439 36.29 -19.64 -1.52
N TYR A 440 35.71 -19.72 -0.32
CA TYR A 440 35.21 -18.60 0.44
C TYR A 440 35.64 -18.74 1.89
N ASP A 441 36.35 -17.73 2.39
CA ASP A 441 36.68 -17.57 3.80
C ASP A 441 36.46 -16.12 4.22
N GLY A 442 36.19 -15.90 5.50
CA GLY A 442 35.81 -14.58 5.95
C GLY A 442 35.65 -14.46 7.45
N VAL A 443 35.05 -13.33 7.83
CA VAL A 443 34.85 -12.94 9.22
C VAL A 443 33.43 -12.39 9.40
N PHE A 444 32.77 -12.82 10.47
CA PHE A 444 31.67 -12.06 11.09
C PHE A 444 32.18 -11.45 12.39
N ASP A 445 32.12 -10.12 12.51
CA ASP A 445 32.56 -9.39 13.70
C ASP A 445 31.33 -8.81 14.41
N LEU A 446 30.82 -9.55 15.40
CA LEU A 446 29.50 -9.34 16.02
C LEU A 446 29.62 -8.74 17.42
N PHE A 447 28.74 -7.80 17.76
CA PHE A 447 28.68 -7.18 19.09
C PHE A 447 27.40 -7.57 19.82
N CYS A 448 27.58 -8.12 21.01
CA CYS A 448 26.53 -8.59 21.91
C CYS A 448 26.50 -7.73 23.18
N GLU A 449 25.55 -8.01 24.07
CA GLU A 449 25.57 -7.46 25.42
C GLU A 449 26.88 -7.77 26.15
N SER A 450 27.36 -6.80 26.92
CA SER A 450 28.58 -6.92 27.71
C SER A 450 28.50 -8.13 28.65
N GLY A 451 29.51 -9.00 28.62
CA GLY A 451 29.55 -10.24 29.41
C GLY A 451 28.83 -11.44 28.78
N ALA A 452 28.32 -11.33 27.56
CA ALA A 452 27.80 -12.48 26.83
C ALA A 452 28.87 -13.56 26.63
N THR A 453 28.57 -14.81 27.00
CA THR A 453 29.47 -15.97 26.83
C THR A 453 29.17 -16.77 25.56
N THR A 454 28.04 -16.51 24.92
CA THR A 454 27.58 -17.11 23.67
C THR A 454 26.89 -16.03 22.84
N ILE A 455 26.84 -16.22 21.52
CA ILE A 455 26.19 -15.27 20.60
C ILE A 455 24.67 -15.43 20.71
N PRO A 456 23.91 -14.41 21.13
CA PRO A 456 22.44 -14.47 21.17
C PRO A 456 21.82 -14.64 19.78
N ASP A 457 20.64 -15.27 19.74
CA ASP A 457 19.81 -15.31 18.54
C ASP A 457 19.26 -13.92 18.22
N GLY A 458 19.17 -13.63 16.93
CA GLY A 458 18.56 -12.41 16.42
C GLY A 458 19.25 -11.88 15.18
N THR A 459 18.87 -10.66 14.84
CA THR A 459 19.31 -9.98 13.62
C THR A 459 20.34 -8.93 13.97
N TYR A 460 21.57 -9.11 13.48
CA TYR A 460 22.67 -8.17 13.66
C TYR A 460 22.73 -7.24 12.45
N THR A 461 22.70 -5.93 12.67
CA THR A 461 22.76 -4.92 11.61
C THR A 461 24.09 -4.18 11.62
N LEU A 462 24.50 -3.61 10.48
CA LEU A 462 25.70 -2.77 10.43
C LEU A 462 25.52 -1.58 11.40
N GLY A 463 26.45 -1.41 12.34
CA GLY A 463 26.34 -0.38 13.38
C GLY A 463 27.69 0.08 13.90
N ALA A 464 27.65 0.98 14.88
CA ALA A 464 28.86 1.41 15.58
C ALA A 464 29.40 0.26 16.45
N ASP A 465 30.72 0.08 16.42
CA ASP A 465 31.44 -0.90 17.23
C ASP A 465 31.03 -0.79 18.71
N GLY A 466 30.79 -1.92 19.35
CA GLY A 466 30.44 -2.01 20.77
C GLY A 466 28.94 -1.91 21.10
N THR A 467 28.06 -1.68 20.12
CA THR A 467 26.60 -1.66 20.34
C THR A 467 26.03 -3.08 20.25
N PRO A 468 25.22 -3.56 21.21
CA PRO A 468 24.60 -4.88 21.11
C PRO A 468 23.74 -5.04 19.85
N MET A 469 23.69 -6.26 19.30
CA MET A 469 22.95 -6.60 18.08
C MET A 469 23.46 -5.88 16.82
N THR A 470 24.75 -5.55 16.77
CA THR A 470 25.38 -4.98 15.57
C THR A 470 26.56 -5.82 15.08
N TYR A 471 26.98 -5.57 13.85
CA TYR A 471 28.25 -6.05 13.33
C TYR A 471 29.09 -4.89 12.79
N SER A 472 30.42 -5.01 12.82
CA SER A 472 31.32 -3.94 12.33
C SER A 472 31.66 -4.08 10.84
N ALA A 473 32.30 -3.03 10.32
CA ALA A 473 32.91 -3.02 8.99
C ALA A 473 34.06 -4.04 8.79
N LYS A 474 34.52 -4.73 9.85
CA LYS A 474 35.47 -5.85 9.72
C LYS A 474 34.79 -7.09 9.16
N SER A 475 33.46 -7.19 9.25
CA SER A 475 32.69 -8.30 8.69
C SER A 475 32.83 -8.32 7.16
N GLN A 476 33.43 -9.38 6.63
CA GLN A 476 33.79 -9.47 5.23
C GLN A 476 33.99 -10.93 4.78
N VAL A 477 34.02 -11.15 3.48
CA VAL A 477 34.34 -12.44 2.87
C VAL A 477 35.27 -12.25 1.67
N GLN A 478 36.22 -13.15 1.53
CA GLN A 478 37.07 -13.28 0.36
C GLN A 478 36.44 -14.30 -0.59
N ALA A 479 36.30 -13.96 -1.88
CA ALA A 479 35.70 -14.86 -2.89
C ALA A 479 36.70 -15.21 -4.00
N TYR A 480 37.46 -16.29 -3.81
CA TYR A 480 38.53 -16.67 -4.74
C TYR A 480 38.07 -17.04 -6.16
N PRO A 481 36.98 -17.83 -6.36
CA PRO A 481 36.58 -18.28 -7.69
C PRO A 481 36.02 -17.18 -8.62
N VAL A 482 35.65 -16.03 -8.06
CA VAL A 482 35.03 -14.94 -8.81
C VAL A 482 36.10 -14.00 -9.33
N ASP A 483 36.74 -13.28 -8.43
CA ASP A 483 37.77 -12.28 -8.75
C ASP A 483 38.84 -12.12 -7.66
N SER A 484 38.80 -12.96 -6.62
CA SER A 484 39.69 -12.85 -5.46
C SER A 484 39.64 -11.48 -4.77
N ASN A 485 38.49 -10.80 -4.80
CA ASN A 485 38.25 -9.60 -4.01
C ASN A 485 37.65 -9.92 -2.63
N ILE A 486 37.78 -8.93 -1.75
CA ILE A 486 37.13 -8.88 -0.44
C ILE A 486 35.80 -8.13 -0.58
N TYR A 487 34.72 -8.77 -0.16
CA TYR A 487 33.37 -8.22 -0.15
C TYR A 487 32.92 -7.96 1.29
N LYS A 488 32.31 -6.79 1.53
CA LYS A 488 31.80 -6.39 2.84
C LYS A 488 30.34 -6.80 2.99
N PHE A 489 29.96 -7.26 4.18
CA PHE A 489 28.56 -7.50 4.51
C PHE A 489 27.84 -6.17 4.73
N VAL A 490 26.78 -5.94 3.97
CA VAL A 490 25.92 -4.74 4.07
C VAL A 490 24.47 -5.09 4.44
N LYS A 491 24.09 -6.36 4.30
CA LYS A 491 22.79 -6.85 4.76
C LYS A 491 22.91 -7.45 6.16
N PRO A 492 21.79 -7.51 6.92
CA PRO A 492 21.80 -8.09 8.25
C PRO A 492 22.37 -9.52 8.28
N ILE A 493 23.05 -9.84 9.37
CA ILE A 493 23.47 -11.20 9.69
C ILE A 493 22.47 -11.76 10.69
N VAL A 494 21.76 -12.81 10.30
CA VAL A 494 20.76 -13.45 11.15
C VAL A 494 21.39 -14.67 11.79
N ILE A 495 21.40 -14.68 13.13
CA ILE A 495 21.86 -15.82 13.92
C ILE A 495 20.64 -16.47 14.57
N GLY A 496 20.56 -17.80 14.48
CA GLY A 496 19.50 -18.58 15.11
C GLY A 496 19.99 -19.90 15.71
N THR A 497 19.04 -20.64 16.26
CA THR A 497 19.24 -22.00 16.74
C THR A 497 18.16 -22.92 16.16
N GLU A 498 18.58 -24.00 15.51
CA GLU A 498 17.69 -25.01 14.95
C GLU A 498 18.23 -26.41 15.29
N ASP A 499 17.40 -27.27 15.87
CA ASP A 499 17.76 -28.62 16.33
C ASP A 499 19.00 -28.65 17.26
N GLY A 500 19.17 -27.61 18.07
CA GLY A 500 20.33 -27.46 18.96
C GLY A 500 21.64 -27.11 18.25
N LYS A 501 21.61 -26.76 16.95
CA LYS A 501 22.75 -26.24 16.19
C LYS A 501 22.57 -24.76 15.89
N ARG A 502 23.68 -24.03 15.78
CA ARG A 502 23.66 -22.62 15.38
C ARG A 502 23.37 -22.52 13.89
N THR A 503 22.53 -21.56 13.52
CA THR A 503 22.32 -21.14 12.13
C THR A 503 22.86 -19.74 11.94
N ILE A 504 23.52 -19.51 10.80
CA ILE A 504 23.92 -18.17 10.37
C ILE A 504 23.48 -18.00 8.92
N THR A 505 22.73 -16.95 8.63
CA THR A 505 22.35 -16.59 7.26
C THR A 505 22.57 -15.11 7.01
N THR A 506 23.12 -14.79 5.85
CA THR A 506 23.26 -13.41 5.37
C THR A 506 23.46 -13.43 3.86
N SER A 507 23.48 -12.26 3.23
CA SER A 507 23.84 -12.16 1.83
C SER A 507 24.60 -10.88 1.50
N ILE A 508 25.31 -10.92 0.38
CA ILE A 508 25.99 -9.77 -0.21
C ILE A 508 25.40 -9.58 -1.60
N VAL A 509 25.06 -8.34 -1.94
CA VAL A 509 24.76 -7.94 -3.32
C VAL A 509 25.81 -6.92 -3.73
N THR A 510 26.56 -7.21 -4.78
CA THR A 510 27.61 -6.31 -5.29
C THR A 510 27.00 -5.23 -6.18
N ASP A 511 27.71 -4.13 -6.36
CA ASP A 511 27.39 -3.09 -7.37
C ASP A 511 27.29 -3.64 -8.80
N LYS A 512 28.00 -4.73 -9.10
CA LYS A 512 27.93 -5.44 -10.39
C LYS A 512 26.76 -6.43 -10.54
N GLY A 513 25.90 -6.58 -9.53
CA GLY A 513 24.76 -7.50 -9.56
C GLY A 513 25.04 -8.96 -9.20
N LEU A 514 26.24 -9.32 -8.71
CA LEU A 514 26.48 -10.62 -8.09
C LEU A 514 25.78 -10.70 -6.74
N THR A 515 25.19 -11.86 -6.44
CA THR A 515 24.61 -12.16 -5.13
C THR A 515 25.29 -13.35 -4.52
N PHE A 516 25.77 -13.21 -3.29
CA PHE A 516 26.31 -14.30 -2.48
C PHE A 516 25.37 -14.56 -1.32
N ASN A 517 24.75 -15.74 -1.27
CA ASN A 517 23.90 -16.16 -0.17
C ASN A 517 24.70 -17.09 0.74
N PHE A 518 24.93 -16.69 1.98
CA PHE A 518 25.68 -17.48 2.95
C PHE A 518 24.72 -18.19 3.89
N SER A 519 24.97 -19.48 4.10
CA SER A 519 24.26 -20.28 5.09
C SER A 519 25.24 -21.15 5.88
N PHE A 520 24.97 -21.30 7.18
CA PHE A 520 25.66 -22.21 8.08
C PHE A 520 24.63 -22.92 8.95
N LYS A 521 24.81 -24.22 9.18
CA LYS A 521 24.14 -24.97 10.26
C LYS A 521 25.16 -25.89 10.91
N GLY A 522 25.53 -25.62 12.15
CA GLY A 522 26.58 -26.38 12.83
C GLY A 522 26.92 -25.87 14.23
N ASP A 523 28.00 -26.41 14.79
CA ASP A 523 28.55 -25.93 16.04
C ASP A 523 29.55 -24.81 15.77
N ILE A 524 29.49 -23.73 16.56
CA ILE A 524 30.54 -22.72 16.58
C ILE A 524 31.62 -23.19 17.55
N THR A 525 32.86 -23.29 17.07
CA THR A 525 33.98 -23.61 17.97
C THR A 525 34.40 -22.34 18.70
N TYR A 526 34.16 -22.29 20.01
CA TYR A 526 34.67 -21.22 20.86
C TYR A 526 36.06 -21.58 21.37
N VAL A 527 37.06 -20.73 21.12
CA VAL A 527 38.34 -20.85 21.84
C VAL A 527 38.16 -20.26 23.24
N THR A 528 38.35 -21.09 24.25
CA THR A 528 38.48 -20.64 25.63
C THR A 528 39.86 -20.02 25.84
N LYS A 529 39.89 -18.89 26.52
CA LYS A 529 41.11 -18.30 27.07
C LYS A 529 41.67 -19.12 28.23
#